data_AF-A0A560WL60-F1
#
_entry.id   AF-A0A560WL60-F1
#
_cell.length_a   1.000
_cell.length_b   1.000
_cell.length_c   1.000
_cell.angle_alpha   90.00
_cell.angle_beta   90.00
_cell.angle_gamma   90.00
#
_symmetry.space_group_name_H-M   'P 1'
#
loop_
_entity.id
_entity.type
_entity.pdbx_description
1 polymer ?
#
loop_
_entity_poly.entity_id
_entity_poly.type
_entity_poly.pdbx_seq_one_letter_code
_entity_poly.pdbx_strand_id
1 'polypeptide(L)'
;MSSFSLEPVMVLLRKWAEALDTMIGSGGIYLFGSSIFRDGQRFEPGHSDIDLVVVIPDDLRSAPDRAEYAENLRCQVAELEKSLLEPLGRKNADKPICSVIAATRLEIEADIHKSNVTSFFSRNVFRPLHVVGADGPAPGAGTLDGLSLATRNALAAVQQLRNVYLSVSPNGTRKLQNWTGELTIPKEMARSAAGLAPLLAPSAPGDEFDTRLGISELSLWLYSHRSDSQAFYRLYDWIAARQNGGKATDDTAHLRPDQYLLLAEAIYDLARERLNPQSSRASAPPPTDSAPEPQPNDMPARIATTEERALECSFLISDANTLVGEDDELKAKIAEATYNLDHRLEPAFTVVYTEALQLAEAVATNEAKREPESRLAHVAARQRRRQLVHRASIYESGFRFILFYQRLLFDAATRDQDLRIALRAFAQRVLIDHARIGGVLEAWANLEDLNVRVGFSLGAKQEKKYLKSLGFSDIMELAAENQPLKTMPSDLVARYFVPELVYDYVTSGRERPDRSQTERDLFTVGMWSLGVH
;
A
#
# COMPACT_ATOMS: atom_id res chain seq x y z
N MET A 1 22.95 -32.12 -46.71
CA MET A 1 22.72 -31.31 -45.50
C MET A 1 21.88 -32.15 -44.56
N SER A 2 22.39 -32.50 -43.37
CA SER A 2 21.58 -33.21 -42.37
C SER A 2 20.43 -32.30 -41.96
N SER A 3 19.18 -32.77 -42.06
CA SER A 3 18.03 -32.05 -41.51
C SER A 3 18.24 -31.88 -40.02
N PHE A 4 18.26 -30.64 -39.54
CA PHE A 4 18.27 -30.38 -38.11
C PHE A 4 17.03 -30.99 -37.46
N SER A 5 17.20 -31.70 -36.35
CA SER A 5 16.09 -32.25 -35.57
C SER A 5 15.77 -31.29 -34.42
N LEU A 6 14.52 -30.86 -34.33
CA LEU A 6 14.01 -30.05 -33.21
C LEU A 6 13.78 -30.87 -31.93
N GLU A 7 13.84 -32.20 -32.00
CA GLU A 7 13.49 -33.07 -30.88
C GLU A 7 14.32 -32.82 -29.61
N PRO A 8 15.66 -32.64 -29.66
CA PRO A 8 16.44 -32.34 -28.46
C PRO A 8 16.01 -31.01 -27.80
N VAL A 9 15.66 -30.01 -28.62
CA VAL A 9 15.16 -28.71 -28.14
C VAL A 9 13.79 -28.90 -27.48
N MET A 10 12.90 -29.69 -28.08
CA MET A 10 11.57 -29.97 -27.52
C MET A 10 11.66 -30.70 -26.17
N VAL A 11 12.53 -31.70 -26.04
CA VAL A 11 12.76 -32.41 -24.78
C VAL A 11 13.25 -31.44 -23.70
N LEU A 12 14.15 -30.52 -24.05
CA LEU A 12 14.67 -29.51 -23.14
C LEU A 12 13.57 -28.54 -22.70
N LEU A 13 12.77 -28.03 -23.64
CA LEU A 13 11.68 -27.10 -23.35
C LEU A 13 10.60 -27.71 -22.45
N ARG A 14 10.27 -29.00 -22.64
CA ARG A 14 9.33 -29.71 -21.75
C ARG A 14 9.88 -29.86 -20.34
N LYS A 15 11.14 -30.29 -20.19
CA LYS A 15 11.79 -30.39 -18.88
C LYS A 15 11.86 -29.03 -18.18
N TRP A 16 12.18 -27.97 -18.91
CA TRP A 16 12.17 -26.62 -18.38
C TRP A 16 10.77 -26.19 -17.94
N ALA A 17 9.75 -26.47 -18.73
CA ALA A 17 8.36 -26.14 -18.40
C ALA A 17 7.88 -26.88 -17.14
N GLU A 18 8.17 -28.17 -17.01
CA GLU A 18 7.88 -28.97 -15.80
C GLU A 18 8.57 -28.40 -14.55
N ALA A 19 9.84 -28.04 -14.68
CA ALA A 19 10.61 -27.44 -13.59
C ALA A 19 10.08 -26.06 -13.19
N LEU A 20 9.75 -25.21 -14.18
CA LEU A 20 9.20 -23.88 -13.95
C LEU A 20 7.88 -23.95 -13.16
N ASP A 21 6.96 -24.81 -13.61
CA ASP A 21 5.65 -24.99 -12.97
C ASP A 21 5.80 -25.51 -11.53
N THR A 22 6.74 -26.42 -11.29
CA THR A 22 7.04 -26.92 -9.94
C THR A 22 7.61 -25.84 -9.01
N MET A 23 8.46 -24.93 -9.53
CA MET A 23 9.19 -23.96 -8.71
C MET A 23 8.38 -22.69 -8.40
N ILE A 24 7.66 -22.15 -9.39
CA ILE A 24 6.98 -20.85 -9.24
C ILE A 24 5.51 -20.88 -9.68
N GLY A 25 5.02 -22.03 -10.18
CA GLY A 25 3.69 -22.17 -10.76
C GLY A 25 3.57 -21.52 -12.13
N SER A 26 2.58 -21.95 -12.92
CA SER A 26 2.17 -21.27 -14.14
C SER A 26 0.69 -21.52 -14.43
N GLY A 27 0.04 -20.58 -15.11
CA GLY A 27 -1.29 -20.82 -15.71
C GLY A 27 -1.23 -21.62 -17.02
N GLY A 28 -0.03 -22.05 -17.41
CA GLY A 28 0.27 -22.73 -18.67
C GLY A 28 1.49 -22.16 -19.39
N ILE A 29 2.19 -23.04 -20.10
CA ILE A 29 3.40 -22.71 -20.86
C ILE A 29 3.25 -23.26 -22.28
N TYR A 30 3.45 -22.39 -23.27
CA TYR A 30 3.21 -22.68 -24.68
C TYR A 30 4.38 -22.27 -25.56
N LEU A 31 4.70 -23.12 -26.54
CA LEU A 31 5.59 -22.81 -27.64
C LEU A 31 4.78 -22.29 -28.83
N PHE A 32 5.27 -21.26 -29.51
CA PHE A 32 4.67 -20.76 -30.75
C PHE A 32 5.74 -20.33 -31.76
N GLY A 33 5.29 -19.77 -32.89
CA GLY A 33 6.19 -19.19 -33.88
C GLY A 33 6.86 -20.22 -34.80
N SER A 34 8.06 -19.90 -35.26
CA SER A 34 8.73 -20.63 -36.35
C SER A 34 9.09 -22.07 -36.01
N SER A 35 9.30 -22.38 -34.73
CA SER A 35 9.66 -23.71 -34.21
C SER A 35 8.55 -24.76 -34.39
N ILE A 36 7.28 -24.34 -34.44
CA ILE A 36 6.14 -25.24 -34.64
C ILE A 36 5.37 -24.96 -35.93
N PHE A 37 5.59 -23.81 -36.56
CA PHE A 37 4.92 -23.48 -37.82
C PHE A 37 5.34 -24.46 -38.93
N ARG A 38 4.37 -25.23 -39.44
CA ARG A 38 4.59 -26.30 -40.44
C ARG A 38 5.70 -27.26 -40.00
N ASP A 39 5.62 -27.75 -38.77
CA ASP A 39 6.57 -28.69 -38.18
C ASP A 39 8.03 -28.19 -38.19
N GLY A 40 8.21 -26.88 -37.97
CA GLY A 40 9.53 -26.27 -37.86
C GLY A 40 10.25 -26.03 -39.19
N GLN A 41 9.56 -26.13 -40.34
CA GLN A 41 10.16 -25.91 -41.67
C GLN A 41 10.82 -24.54 -41.85
N ARG A 42 10.43 -23.53 -41.06
CA ARG A 42 11.00 -22.17 -41.09
C ARG A 42 11.96 -21.89 -39.95
N PHE A 43 12.24 -22.88 -39.11
CA PHE A 43 13.13 -22.72 -37.97
C PHE A 43 14.59 -22.91 -38.41
N GLU A 44 15.38 -21.86 -38.24
CA GLU A 44 16.82 -21.86 -38.48
C GLU A 44 17.55 -21.88 -37.13
N PRO A 45 18.19 -23.00 -36.72
CA PRO A 45 18.74 -23.14 -35.37
C PRO A 45 19.73 -22.05 -34.97
N GLY A 46 20.51 -21.55 -35.95
CA GLY A 46 21.50 -20.50 -35.75
C GLY A 46 20.94 -19.07 -35.71
N HIS A 47 19.67 -18.85 -36.08
CA HIS A 47 19.10 -17.52 -36.28
C HIS A 47 17.70 -17.32 -35.69
N SER A 48 16.79 -18.28 -35.81
CA SER A 48 15.42 -18.21 -35.31
C SER A 48 15.34 -18.24 -33.78
N ASP A 49 14.54 -17.34 -33.23
CA ASP A 49 14.24 -17.31 -31.80
C ASP A 49 13.29 -18.46 -31.40
N ILE A 50 13.32 -18.83 -30.12
CA ILE A 50 12.34 -19.72 -29.50
C ILE A 50 11.27 -18.85 -28.84
N ASP A 51 10.08 -18.82 -29.46
CA ASP A 51 8.96 -17.99 -29.01
C ASP A 51 8.10 -18.73 -27.98
N LEU A 52 8.00 -18.20 -26.76
CA LEU A 52 7.31 -18.82 -25.64
C LEU A 52 6.24 -17.88 -25.06
N VAL A 53 5.09 -18.45 -24.67
CA VAL A 53 4.12 -17.78 -23.80
C VAL A 53 4.12 -18.48 -22.45
N VAL A 54 4.25 -17.70 -21.38
CA VAL A 54 4.08 -18.15 -20.00
C VAL A 54 2.88 -17.41 -19.42
N VAL A 55 1.85 -18.15 -19.00
CA VAL A 55 0.66 -17.56 -18.38
C VAL A 55 0.95 -17.33 -16.90
N ILE A 56 0.84 -16.09 -16.46
CA ILE A 56 1.00 -15.70 -15.06
C ILE A 56 -0.18 -16.29 -14.26
N PRO A 57 0.06 -16.93 -13.10
CA PRO A 57 -1.02 -17.47 -12.26
C PRO A 57 -2.07 -16.42 -11.84
N ASP A 58 -3.35 -16.82 -11.79
CA ASP A 58 -4.50 -15.93 -11.54
C ASP A 58 -4.62 -15.48 -10.07
N ASP A 59 -3.93 -16.15 -9.16
CA ASP A 59 -3.87 -15.80 -7.74
C ASP A 59 -2.91 -14.63 -7.45
N LEU A 60 -2.04 -14.27 -8.40
CA LEU A 60 -1.13 -13.11 -8.28
C LEU A 60 -1.86 -11.80 -8.58
N ARG A 61 -2.55 -11.30 -7.55
CA ARG A 61 -3.48 -10.17 -7.70
C ARG A 61 -2.83 -8.80 -7.61
N SER A 62 -1.64 -8.66 -7.05
CA SER A 62 -0.98 -7.36 -6.86
C SER A 62 0.22 -7.18 -7.79
N ALA A 63 0.55 -5.92 -8.10
CA ALA A 63 1.75 -5.59 -8.87
C ALA A 63 3.05 -6.08 -8.24
N PRO A 64 3.28 -5.98 -6.91
CA PRO A 64 4.44 -6.59 -6.26
C PRO A 64 4.55 -8.09 -6.52
N ASP A 65 3.46 -8.85 -6.37
CA ASP A 65 3.47 -10.31 -6.58
C ASP A 65 3.83 -10.67 -8.02
N ARG A 66 3.27 -9.94 -9.00
CA ARG A 66 3.59 -10.17 -10.42
C ARG A 66 5.02 -9.75 -10.77
N ALA A 67 5.54 -8.68 -10.15
CA ALA A 67 6.92 -8.26 -10.33
C ALA A 67 7.91 -9.29 -9.75
N GLU A 68 7.63 -9.83 -8.57
CA GLU A 68 8.41 -10.92 -7.97
C GLU A 68 8.36 -12.20 -8.82
N TYR A 69 7.17 -12.58 -9.29
CA TYR A 69 7.02 -13.72 -10.21
C TYR A 69 7.86 -13.54 -11.49
N ALA A 70 7.83 -12.36 -12.09
CA ALA A 70 8.62 -12.07 -13.29
C ALA A 70 10.14 -12.06 -13.03
N GLU A 71 10.59 -11.66 -11.84
CA GLU A 71 12.01 -11.80 -11.45
C GLU A 71 12.41 -13.28 -11.30
N ASN A 72 11.59 -14.07 -10.63
CA ASN A 72 11.84 -15.51 -10.50
C ASN A 72 11.81 -16.21 -11.88
N LEU A 73 10.86 -15.85 -12.74
CA LEU A 73 10.79 -16.32 -14.13
C LEU A 73 12.04 -15.93 -14.92
N ARG A 74 12.56 -14.70 -14.76
CA ARG A 74 13.79 -14.26 -15.44
C ARG A 74 14.99 -15.14 -15.09
N CYS A 75 15.11 -15.55 -13.82
CA CYS A 75 16.15 -16.49 -13.40
C CYS A 75 16.03 -17.83 -14.11
N GLN A 76 14.80 -18.34 -14.27
CA GLN A 76 14.55 -19.59 -15.00
C GLN A 76 14.80 -19.47 -16.50
N VAL A 77 14.48 -18.31 -17.10
CA VAL A 77 14.79 -18.02 -18.51
C VAL A 77 16.30 -17.96 -18.72
N ALA A 78 17.08 -17.39 -17.80
CA ALA A 78 18.53 -17.36 -17.89
C ALA A 78 19.18 -18.76 -17.96
N GLU A 79 18.64 -19.72 -17.20
CA GLU A 79 19.11 -21.11 -17.26
C GLU A 79 18.67 -21.82 -18.55
N LEU A 80 17.47 -21.52 -19.05
CA LEU A 80 17.01 -22.00 -20.35
C LEU A 80 17.93 -21.52 -21.50
N GLU A 81 18.25 -20.23 -21.50
CA GLU A 81 19.13 -19.58 -22.49
C GLU A 81 20.48 -20.28 -22.61
N LYS A 82 21.13 -20.58 -21.47
CA LYS A 82 22.38 -21.36 -21.44
C LYS A 82 22.20 -22.76 -22.01
N SER A 83 21.12 -23.43 -21.60
CA SER A 83 20.84 -24.82 -21.97
C SER A 83 20.54 -24.98 -23.46
N LEU A 84 20.06 -23.92 -24.13
CA LEU A 84 19.74 -23.93 -25.56
C LEU A 84 20.94 -23.70 -26.49
N LEU A 85 22.09 -23.23 -25.99
CA LEU A 85 23.26 -22.93 -26.82
C LEU A 85 23.75 -24.14 -27.63
N GLU A 86 24.00 -25.25 -26.95
CA GLU A 86 24.55 -26.46 -27.57
C GLU A 86 23.55 -27.14 -28.53
N PRO A 87 22.29 -27.42 -28.14
CA PRO A 87 21.32 -28.05 -29.04
C PRO A 87 21.03 -27.24 -30.30
N LEU A 88 21.14 -25.90 -30.24
CA LEU A 88 20.93 -25.03 -31.40
C LEU A 88 22.21 -24.72 -32.19
N GLY A 89 23.38 -25.14 -31.69
CA GLY A 89 24.67 -24.82 -32.30
C GLY A 89 24.98 -23.32 -32.32
N ARG A 90 24.46 -22.56 -31.36
CA ARG A 90 24.63 -21.10 -31.27
C ARG A 90 26.04 -20.78 -30.76
N LYS A 91 26.79 -20.01 -31.53
CA LYS A 91 28.15 -19.55 -31.15
C LYS A 91 28.17 -18.22 -30.41
N ASN A 92 27.09 -17.44 -30.53
CA ASN A 92 26.99 -16.11 -29.93
C ASN A 92 26.14 -16.20 -28.66
N ALA A 93 26.78 -15.99 -27.51
CA ALA A 93 26.14 -16.00 -26.18
C ALA A 93 25.68 -14.60 -25.71
N ASP A 94 25.85 -13.56 -26.54
CA ASP A 94 25.51 -12.18 -26.23
C ASP A 94 24.09 -11.80 -26.68
N LYS A 95 23.43 -12.68 -27.45
CA LYS A 95 22.05 -12.48 -27.91
C LYS A 95 21.12 -13.47 -27.21
N PRO A 96 19.98 -13.00 -26.66
CA PRO A 96 18.91 -13.88 -26.23
C PRO A 96 18.47 -14.81 -27.37
N ILE A 97 18.17 -16.06 -27.02
CA ILE A 97 17.66 -17.10 -27.91
C ILE A 97 16.14 -17.18 -27.77
N CYS A 98 15.60 -16.91 -26.58
CA CYS A 98 14.18 -16.99 -26.29
C CYS A 98 13.51 -15.61 -26.36
N SER A 99 12.28 -15.61 -26.88
CA SER A 99 11.34 -14.49 -26.80
C SER A 99 10.17 -14.91 -25.92
N VAL A 100 10.23 -14.56 -24.63
CA VAL A 100 9.22 -14.97 -23.63
C VAL A 100 8.18 -13.89 -23.42
N ILE A 101 6.92 -14.20 -23.71
CA ILE A 101 5.77 -13.37 -23.42
C ILE A 101 5.13 -13.89 -22.12
N ALA A 102 5.41 -13.24 -21.00
CA ALA A 102 4.64 -13.46 -19.78
C ALA A 102 3.33 -12.69 -19.89
N ALA A 103 2.18 -13.38 -19.87
CA ALA A 103 0.85 -12.79 -20.04
C ALA A 103 -0.09 -13.18 -18.90
N THR A 104 -0.87 -12.23 -18.41
CA THR A 104 -1.97 -12.47 -17.47
C THR A 104 -3.19 -13.00 -18.20
N ARG A 105 -4.12 -13.61 -17.46
CA ARG A 105 -5.40 -14.07 -18.02
C ARG A 105 -6.20 -12.95 -18.68
N LEU A 106 -6.27 -11.78 -18.03
CA LEU A 106 -6.92 -10.58 -18.58
C LEU A 106 -6.37 -10.22 -19.98
N GLU A 107 -5.05 -10.28 -20.17
CA GLU A 107 -4.42 -9.95 -21.46
C GLU A 107 -4.71 -11.00 -22.53
N ILE A 108 -4.77 -12.28 -22.17
CA ILE A 108 -5.11 -13.37 -23.09
C ILE A 108 -6.57 -13.23 -23.52
N GLU A 109 -7.49 -13.09 -22.55
CA GLU A 109 -8.93 -12.93 -22.81
C GLU A 109 -9.22 -11.70 -23.67
N ALA A 110 -8.50 -10.59 -23.43
CA ALA A 110 -8.63 -9.38 -24.24
C ALA A 110 -7.82 -9.38 -25.55
N ASP A 111 -7.04 -10.44 -25.78
CA ASP A 111 -6.15 -10.61 -26.93
C ASP A 111 -5.14 -9.46 -27.10
N ILE A 112 -4.45 -9.11 -26.00
CA ILE A 112 -3.50 -8.00 -25.90
C ILE A 112 -2.08 -8.52 -26.09
N HIS A 113 -1.47 -8.19 -27.23
CA HIS A 113 -0.06 -8.47 -27.51
C HIS A 113 0.79 -7.20 -27.40
N LYS A 114 2.03 -7.34 -26.94
CA LYS A 114 3.05 -6.28 -26.75
C LYS A 114 3.27 -5.35 -27.95
N SER A 115 2.98 -5.81 -29.17
CA SER A 115 3.06 -5.03 -30.42
C SER A 115 1.71 -4.52 -30.93
N ASN A 116 0.66 -4.57 -30.12
CA ASN A 116 -0.73 -4.23 -30.48
C ASN A 116 -1.27 -5.00 -31.70
N VAL A 117 -0.73 -6.19 -31.97
CA VAL A 117 -1.26 -7.08 -33.01
C VAL A 117 -2.57 -7.66 -32.50
N THR A 118 -3.66 -7.43 -33.24
CA THR A 118 -4.97 -7.96 -32.89
C THR A 118 -5.04 -9.45 -33.18
N SER A 119 -5.87 -10.15 -32.39
CA SER A 119 -6.12 -11.58 -32.57
C SER A 119 -4.87 -12.47 -32.44
N PHE A 120 -3.85 -12.02 -31.71
CA PHE A 120 -2.58 -12.73 -31.58
C PHE A 120 -2.78 -14.09 -30.87
N PHE A 121 -3.44 -14.11 -29.72
CA PHE A 121 -3.68 -15.32 -28.94
C PHE A 121 -4.82 -16.18 -29.52
N SER A 122 -5.82 -15.56 -30.14
CA SER A 122 -6.97 -16.29 -30.71
C SER A 122 -6.72 -16.91 -32.08
N ARG A 123 -5.76 -16.41 -32.88
CA ARG A 123 -5.50 -16.92 -34.24
C ARG A 123 -4.16 -17.62 -34.42
N ASN A 124 -3.18 -17.42 -33.55
CA ASN A 124 -1.95 -18.20 -33.62
C ASN A 124 -2.18 -19.63 -33.11
N VAL A 125 -1.23 -20.48 -33.47
CA VAL A 125 -1.15 -21.85 -32.99
C VAL A 125 -0.12 -21.88 -31.85
N PHE A 126 -0.53 -22.46 -30.73
CA PHE A 126 0.24 -22.62 -29.52
C PHE A 126 0.30 -24.10 -29.17
N ARG A 127 1.51 -24.61 -28.93
CA ARG A 127 1.76 -25.97 -28.50
C ARG A 127 1.98 -25.99 -26.99
N PRO A 128 1.13 -26.65 -26.18
CA PRO A 128 1.36 -26.78 -24.75
C PRO A 128 2.63 -27.60 -24.47
N LEU A 129 3.45 -27.14 -23.54
CA LEU A 129 4.69 -27.82 -23.15
C LEU A 129 4.54 -28.73 -21.91
N HIS A 130 3.50 -28.50 -21.09
CA HIS A 130 3.28 -29.15 -19.79
C HIS A 130 2.21 -30.26 -19.82
N VAL A 131 1.25 -30.20 -20.76
CA VAL A 131 0.20 -31.22 -20.93
C VAL A 131 0.26 -31.75 -22.35
N VAL A 132 0.02 -33.07 -22.51
CA VAL A 132 -0.29 -33.65 -23.82
C VAL A 132 -1.61 -33.05 -24.30
N GLY A 133 -1.51 -31.98 -25.08
CA GLY A 133 -2.63 -31.26 -25.67
C GLY A 133 -2.42 -31.06 -27.16
N ALA A 134 -3.51 -30.82 -27.87
CA ALA A 134 -3.46 -30.46 -29.27
C ALA A 134 -2.94 -29.03 -29.43
N ASP A 135 -2.20 -28.79 -30.51
CA ASP A 135 -1.83 -27.45 -30.94
C ASP A 135 -3.12 -26.64 -31.25
N GLY A 136 -3.19 -25.39 -30.81
CA GLY A 136 -4.38 -24.55 -31.04
C GLY A 136 -4.25 -23.13 -30.47
N PRO A 137 -5.32 -22.32 -30.51
CA PRO A 137 -5.34 -21.00 -29.87
C PRO A 137 -5.09 -21.09 -28.36
N ALA A 138 -4.62 -19.99 -27.76
CA ALA A 138 -4.46 -19.95 -26.31
C ALA A 138 -5.84 -20.07 -25.60
N PRO A 139 -5.96 -20.86 -24.52
CA PRO A 139 -7.25 -21.07 -23.86
C PRO A 139 -7.91 -19.77 -23.40
N GLY A 140 -9.15 -19.52 -23.82
CA GLY A 140 -9.91 -18.31 -23.49
C GLY A 140 -9.49 -17.05 -24.24
N ALA A 141 -8.65 -17.14 -25.25
CA ALA A 141 -8.23 -15.96 -26.00
C ALA A 141 -9.39 -15.27 -26.74
N GLY A 142 -9.44 -13.93 -26.65
CA GLY A 142 -10.42 -13.12 -27.37
C GLY A 142 -11.86 -13.22 -26.84
N THR A 143 -12.06 -13.67 -25.60
CA THR A 143 -13.39 -13.71 -24.96
C THR A 143 -13.80 -12.38 -24.31
N LEU A 144 -12.85 -11.47 -24.07
CA LEU A 144 -13.10 -10.16 -23.48
C LEU A 144 -13.01 -9.06 -24.53
N ASP A 145 -14.17 -8.56 -24.94
CA ASP A 145 -14.31 -7.46 -25.88
C ASP A 145 -14.52 -6.10 -25.19
N GLY A 146 -14.51 -5.02 -25.98
CA GLY A 146 -14.97 -3.71 -25.50
C GLY A 146 -13.97 -2.89 -24.67
N LEU A 147 -12.73 -3.37 -24.48
CA LEU A 147 -11.69 -2.54 -23.87
C LEU A 147 -11.43 -1.28 -24.69
N SER A 148 -11.32 -0.13 -24.00
CA SER A 148 -10.91 1.12 -24.62
C SER A 148 -9.52 1.00 -25.22
N LEU A 149 -9.25 1.75 -26.30
CA LEU A 149 -7.94 1.78 -26.94
C LEU A 149 -6.83 2.18 -25.95
N ALA A 150 -7.13 3.11 -25.04
CA ALA A 150 -6.20 3.52 -23.99
C ALA A 150 -5.82 2.36 -23.06
N THR A 151 -6.80 1.58 -22.61
CA THR A 151 -6.55 0.42 -21.75
C THR A 151 -5.74 -0.64 -22.48
N ARG A 152 -6.10 -0.94 -23.73
CA ARG A 152 -5.34 -1.90 -24.57
C ARG A 152 -3.88 -1.47 -24.73
N ASN A 153 -3.64 -0.19 -25.03
CA ASN A 153 -2.29 0.35 -25.19
C ASN A 153 -1.48 0.31 -23.89
N ALA A 154 -2.10 0.64 -22.75
CA ALA A 154 -1.43 0.58 -21.45
C ALA A 154 -1.02 -0.86 -21.12
N LEU A 155 -1.94 -1.82 -21.24
CA LEU A 155 -1.65 -3.23 -20.99
C LEU A 155 -0.61 -3.80 -21.96
N ALA A 156 -0.66 -3.45 -23.24
CA ALA A 156 0.36 -3.85 -24.21
C ALA A 156 1.74 -3.28 -23.87
N ALA A 157 1.81 -2.03 -23.38
CA ALA A 157 3.07 -1.42 -22.93
C ALA A 157 3.65 -2.14 -21.71
N VAL A 158 2.80 -2.56 -20.75
CA VAL A 158 3.24 -3.39 -19.61
C VAL A 158 3.78 -4.73 -20.09
N GLN A 159 3.05 -5.44 -20.96
CA GLN A 159 3.51 -6.72 -21.51
C GLN A 159 4.82 -6.59 -22.30
N GLN A 160 4.99 -5.49 -23.04
CA GLN A 160 6.22 -5.17 -23.73
C GLN A 160 7.38 -5.00 -22.75
N LEU A 161 7.18 -4.29 -21.64
CA LEU A 161 8.24 -4.14 -20.63
C LEU A 161 8.57 -5.48 -19.96
N ARG A 162 7.56 -6.30 -19.60
CA ARG A 162 7.77 -7.67 -19.11
C ARG A 162 8.66 -8.49 -20.07
N ASN A 163 8.35 -8.46 -21.36
CA ASN A 163 9.14 -9.15 -22.37
C ASN A 163 10.60 -8.66 -22.45
N VAL A 164 10.83 -7.34 -22.34
CA VAL A 164 12.19 -6.77 -22.33
C VAL A 164 12.93 -7.11 -21.04
N TYR A 165 12.24 -7.12 -19.89
CA TYR A 165 12.78 -7.50 -18.59
C TYR A 165 13.24 -8.96 -18.56
N LEU A 166 12.42 -9.87 -19.11
CA LEU A 166 12.70 -11.30 -19.21
C LEU A 166 13.78 -11.63 -20.25
N SER A 167 14.14 -10.69 -21.12
CA SER A 167 15.13 -10.89 -22.16
C SER A 167 16.55 -10.83 -21.57
N VAL A 168 17.13 -12.01 -21.39
CA VAL A 168 18.48 -12.24 -20.88
C VAL A 168 19.24 -13.11 -21.88
N SER A 169 20.49 -12.78 -22.17
CA SER A 169 21.32 -13.59 -23.05
C SER A 169 21.97 -14.75 -22.29
N PRO A 170 22.48 -15.79 -22.98
CA PRO A 170 23.14 -16.92 -22.33
C PRO A 170 24.33 -16.54 -21.43
N ASN A 171 25.03 -15.44 -21.74
CA ASN A 171 26.11 -14.91 -20.89
C ASN A 171 25.61 -14.13 -19.64
N GLY A 172 24.29 -14.00 -19.44
CA GLY A 172 23.66 -13.29 -18.33
C GLY A 172 23.39 -11.80 -18.55
N THR A 173 23.71 -11.25 -19.74
CA THR A 173 23.45 -9.83 -20.04
C THR A 173 21.94 -9.58 -20.12
N ARG A 174 21.47 -8.64 -19.32
CA ARG A 174 20.06 -8.22 -19.30
C ARG A 174 19.80 -7.20 -20.39
N LYS A 175 18.67 -7.33 -21.10
CA LYS A 175 18.28 -6.34 -22.12
C LYS A 175 17.75 -5.04 -21.49
N LEU A 176 16.96 -5.14 -20.41
CA LEU A 176 16.52 -3.96 -19.67
C LEU A 176 17.69 -3.40 -18.84
N GLN A 177 18.01 -2.15 -19.10
CA GLN A 177 19.06 -1.40 -18.41
C GLN A 177 18.42 -0.39 -17.44
N ASN A 178 19.23 0.15 -16.53
CA ASN A 178 18.83 1.28 -15.71
C ASN A 178 18.34 2.42 -16.61
N TRP A 179 17.19 3.00 -16.28
CA TRP A 179 16.71 4.18 -16.98
C TRP A 179 17.34 5.43 -16.33
N THR A 180 17.86 6.33 -17.19
CA THR A 180 18.65 7.51 -16.79
C THR A 180 18.17 8.80 -17.48
N GLY A 181 16.91 8.84 -17.92
CA GLY A 181 16.37 9.98 -18.66
C GLY A 181 16.14 11.23 -17.79
N GLU A 182 15.66 12.30 -18.44
CA GLU A 182 15.37 13.58 -17.79
C GLU A 182 14.03 13.58 -17.01
N LEU A 183 12.99 12.96 -17.58
CA LEU A 183 11.66 12.86 -16.96
C LEU A 183 11.69 12.08 -15.64
N THR A 184 10.69 12.14 -14.77
CA THR A 184 10.72 11.30 -13.56
C THR A 184 10.68 9.81 -13.88
N ILE A 185 9.86 9.41 -14.86
CA ILE A 185 9.73 8.03 -15.34
C ILE A 185 9.83 8.00 -16.87
N PRO A 186 10.06 6.82 -17.48
CA PRO A 186 10.01 6.65 -18.94
C PRO A 186 8.76 7.24 -19.58
N LYS A 187 8.93 7.89 -20.74
CA LYS A 187 7.87 8.64 -21.43
C LYS A 187 6.69 7.76 -21.82
N GLU A 188 6.98 6.52 -22.22
CA GLU A 188 6.00 5.52 -22.63
C GLU A 188 5.12 5.10 -21.44
N MET A 189 5.69 4.95 -20.24
CA MET A 189 4.95 4.63 -19.02
C MET A 189 4.09 5.80 -18.57
N ALA A 190 4.65 7.01 -18.57
CA ALA A 190 3.90 8.23 -18.26
C ALA A 190 2.69 8.40 -19.19
N ARG A 191 2.86 8.20 -20.50
CA ARG A 191 1.74 8.26 -21.46
C ARG A 191 0.72 7.15 -21.26
N SER A 192 1.17 5.94 -20.90
CA SER A 192 0.26 4.82 -20.61
C SER A 192 -0.63 5.14 -19.41
N ALA A 193 -0.07 5.73 -18.35
CA ALA A 193 -0.84 6.19 -17.20
C ALA A 193 -1.77 7.38 -17.56
N ALA A 194 -1.28 8.36 -18.32
CA ALA A 194 -2.07 9.51 -18.76
C ALA A 194 -3.30 9.10 -19.58
N GLY A 195 -3.16 8.13 -20.49
CA GLY A 195 -4.26 7.60 -21.28
C GLY A 195 -5.37 6.92 -20.46
N LEU A 196 -5.10 6.52 -19.22
CA LEU A 196 -6.09 5.92 -18.31
C LEU A 196 -6.86 6.96 -17.49
N ALA A 197 -6.36 8.20 -17.38
CA ALA A 197 -7.01 9.27 -16.61
C ALA A 197 -8.44 9.61 -17.09
N PRO A 198 -8.73 9.70 -18.42
CA PRO A 198 -10.05 10.03 -18.94
C PRO A 198 -11.15 9.02 -18.59
N LEU A 199 -10.76 7.83 -18.11
CA LEU A 199 -11.72 6.80 -17.69
C LEU A 199 -12.39 7.12 -16.34
N LEU A 200 -11.88 8.07 -15.56
CA LEU A 200 -12.52 8.54 -14.33
C LEU A 200 -13.23 9.87 -14.45
N ALA A 201 -12.67 10.78 -15.24
CA ALA A 201 -13.12 12.15 -15.32
C ALA A 201 -12.98 12.66 -16.77
N PRO A 202 -13.83 13.59 -17.20
CA PRO A 202 -13.65 14.25 -18.49
C PRO A 202 -12.24 14.86 -18.59
N SER A 203 -11.54 14.57 -19.68
CA SER A 203 -10.24 15.14 -19.99
C SER A 203 -10.33 16.02 -21.24
N ALA A 204 -9.39 16.94 -21.41
CA ALA A 204 -9.22 17.67 -22.66
C ALA A 204 -8.58 16.76 -23.73
N PRO A 205 -8.86 17.00 -25.03
CA PRO A 205 -8.17 16.30 -26.10
C PRO A 205 -6.64 16.52 -26.01
N GLY A 206 -5.87 15.43 -26.02
CA GLY A 206 -4.42 15.46 -25.92
C GLY A 206 -3.87 15.17 -24.52
N ASP A 207 -4.71 15.21 -23.49
CA ASP A 207 -4.35 14.85 -22.11
C ASP A 207 -3.83 13.40 -22.03
N GLU A 208 -4.30 12.51 -22.90
CA GLU A 208 -3.84 11.12 -23.00
C GLU A 208 -2.34 11.00 -23.39
N PHE A 209 -1.73 12.09 -23.87
CA PHE A 209 -0.32 12.16 -24.21
C PHE A 209 0.50 13.02 -23.23
N ASP A 210 -0.15 13.66 -22.24
CA ASP A 210 0.51 14.52 -21.26
C ASP A 210 1.24 13.66 -20.21
N THR A 211 2.57 13.64 -20.32
CA THR A 211 3.42 12.92 -19.39
C THR A 211 3.32 13.43 -17.95
N ARG A 212 3.03 14.72 -17.73
CA ARG A 212 2.90 15.28 -16.38
C ARG A 212 1.62 14.79 -15.71
N LEU A 213 0.52 14.76 -16.46
CA LEU A 213 -0.73 14.16 -16.00
C LEU A 213 -0.52 12.70 -15.63
N GLY A 214 0.11 11.91 -16.51
CA GLY A 214 0.36 10.50 -16.25
C GLY A 214 1.26 10.22 -15.05
N ILE A 215 2.31 11.02 -14.85
CA ILE A 215 3.13 10.93 -13.63
C ILE A 215 2.28 11.27 -12.40
N SER A 216 1.44 12.31 -12.47
CA SER A 216 0.60 12.72 -11.34
C SER A 216 -0.43 11.65 -10.96
N GLU A 217 -1.09 11.05 -11.95
CA GLU A 217 -2.02 9.94 -11.76
C GLU A 217 -1.34 8.74 -11.11
N LEU A 218 -0.16 8.36 -11.62
CA LEU A 218 0.57 7.22 -11.09
C LEU A 218 1.12 7.49 -9.69
N SER A 219 1.62 8.69 -9.42
CA SER A 219 2.03 9.12 -8.07
C SER A 219 0.87 9.07 -7.09
N LEU A 220 -0.32 9.53 -7.48
CA LEU A 220 -1.52 9.48 -6.65
C LEU A 220 -1.96 8.04 -6.39
N TRP A 221 -1.96 7.19 -7.42
CA TRP A 221 -2.30 5.78 -7.28
C TRP A 221 -1.31 5.07 -6.36
N LEU A 222 -0.01 5.23 -6.58
CA LEU A 222 1.04 4.65 -5.73
C LEU A 222 0.97 5.17 -4.29
N TYR A 223 0.66 6.46 -4.10
CA TYR A 223 0.43 7.02 -2.77
C TYR A 223 -0.70 6.26 -2.08
N SER A 224 -1.86 6.10 -2.72
CA SER A 224 -3.01 5.41 -2.12
C SER A 224 -2.76 3.92 -1.82
N HIS A 225 -1.78 3.28 -2.46
CA HIS A 225 -1.42 1.86 -2.27
C HIS A 225 -0.09 1.68 -1.51
N ARG A 226 0.56 2.75 -1.04
CA ARG A 226 1.90 2.64 -0.44
C ARG A 226 1.93 1.83 0.85
N SER A 227 0.80 1.72 1.55
CA SER A 227 0.63 0.87 2.73
C SER A 227 0.51 -0.61 2.40
N ASP A 228 0.22 -0.95 1.15
CA ASP A 228 -0.07 -2.34 0.75
C ASP A 228 1.21 -3.14 0.57
N SER A 229 2.32 -2.47 0.22
CA SER A 229 3.65 -3.10 0.18
C SER A 229 4.78 -2.08 0.34
N GLN A 230 5.87 -2.51 0.97
CA GLN A 230 7.12 -1.76 1.03
C GLN A 230 7.66 -1.40 -0.37
N ALA A 231 7.39 -2.26 -1.36
CA ALA A 231 7.79 -2.05 -2.75
C ALA A 231 7.10 -0.82 -3.36
N PHE A 232 5.79 -0.65 -3.13
CA PHE A 232 5.07 0.55 -3.55
C PHE A 232 5.52 1.79 -2.82
N TYR A 233 5.72 1.73 -1.51
CA TYR A 233 6.25 2.86 -0.75
C TYR A 233 7.60 3.33 -1.32
N ARG A 234 8.54 2.42 -1.56
CA ARG A 234 9.86 2.77 -2.13
C ARG A 234 9.74 3.32 -3.55
N LEU A 235 8.85 2.78 -4.37
CA LEU A 235 8.64 3.29 -5.72
C LEU A 235 8.00 4.69 -5.71
N TYR A 236 7.00 4.92 -4.85
CA TYR A 236 6.39 6.22 -4.63
C TYR A 236 7.42 7.25 -4.16
N ASP A 237 8.19 6.92 -3.13
CA ASP A 237 9.20 7.80 -2.56
C ASP A 237 10.26 8.18 -3.60
N TRP A 238 10.71 7.20 -4.40
CA TRP A 238 11.63 7.45 -5.52
C TRP A 238 11.04 8.43 -6.55
N ILE A 239 9.76 8.27 -6.93
CA ILE A 239 9.08 9.19 -7.85
C ILE A 239 8.97 10.59 -7.23
N ALA A 240 8.53 10.69 -5.97
CA ALA A 240 8.33 11.93 -5.25
C ALA A 240 9.65 12.72 -5.10
N ALA A 241 10.74 12.05 -4.74
CA ALA A 241 12.07 12.63 -4.63
C ALA A 241 12.53 13.28 -5.95
N ARG A 242 12.30 12.59 -7.08
CA ARG A 242 12.63 13.12 -8.42
C ARG A 242 11.72 14.25 -8.87
N GLN A 243 10.41 14.20 -8.56
CA GLN A 243 9.49 15.29 -8.89
C GLN A 243 9.86 16.60 -8.17
N ASN A 244 10.36 16.52 -6.94
CA ASN A 244 10.71 17.67 -6.12
C ASN A 244 12.13 18.21 -6.38
N GLY A 245 12.84 17.69 -7.38
CA GLY A 245 14.22 18.11 -7.67
C GLY A 245 15.20 17.76 -6.55
N GLY A 246 14.89 16.73 -5.75
CA GLY A 246 15.81 16.22 -4.72
C GLY A 246 17.16 15.86 -5.32
N LYS A 247 18.25 16.11 -4.59
CA LYS A 247 19.58 15.66 -5.02
C LYS A 247 19.54 14.14 -5.13
N ALA A 248 19.78 13.63 -6.33
CA ALA A 248 19.96 12.22 -6.57
C ALA A 248 21.09 11.70 -5.66
N THR A 249 20.74 10.85 -4.71
CA THR A 249 21.66 9.88 -4.11
C THR A 249 21.90 8.76 -5.13
N ASP A 250 22.98 7.99 -5.02
CA ASP A 250 23.25 6.90 -5.97
C ASP A 250 22.05 5.94 -6.15
N ASP A 251 21.27 5.72 -5.09
CA ASP A 251 20.08 4.86 -5.10
C ASP A 251 18.83 5.50 -5.72
N THR A 252 18.77 6.83 -5.84
CA THR A 252 17.64 7.58 -6.43
C THR A 252 17.96 8.16 -7.81
N ALA A 253 19.21 8.08 -8.24
CA ALA A 253 19.68 8.63 -9.51
C ALA A 253 19.05 7.95 -10.74
N HIS A 254 18.73 6.66 -10.64
CA HIS A 254 18.28 5.85 -11.77
C HIS A 254 17.09 4.97 -11.39
N LEU A 255 16.22 4.71 -12.36
CA LEU A 255 15.15 3.73 -12.20
C LEU A 255 15.72 2.37 -12.56
N ARG A 256 15.93 1.52 -11.55
CA ARG A 256 16.49 0.18 -11.76
C ARG A 256 15.48 -0.73 -12.48
N PRO A 257 15.94 -1.79 -13.17
CA PRO A 257 15.07 -2.73 -13.88
C PRO A 257 13.92 -3.30 -13.03
N ASP A 258 14.18 -3.66 -11.77
CA ASP A 258 13.19 -4.16 -10.80
C ASP A 258 12.12 -3.11 -10.49
N GLN A 259 12.54 -1.86 -10.24
CA GLN A 259 11.61 -0.75 -10.02
C GLN A 259 10.82 -0.40 -11.28
N TYR A 260 11.44 -0.50 -12.46
CA TYR A 260 10.79 -0.25 -13.74
C TYR A 260 9.72 -1.32 -14.01
N LEU A 261 10.03 -2.59 -13.74
CA LEU A 261 9.03 -3.66 -13.83
C LEU A 261 7.85 -3.40 -12.86
N LEU A 262 8.13 -3.08 -11.59
CA LEU A 262 7.08 -2.76 -10.62
C LEU A 262 6.23 -1.57 -11.05
N LEU A 263 6.83 -0.54 -11.63
CA LEU A 263 6.13 0.62 -12.18
C LEU A 263 5.15 0.21 -13.28
N ALA A 264 5.54 -0.68 -14.18
CA ALA A 264 4.66 -1.18 -15.23
C ALA A 264 3.54 -2.07 -14.65
N GLU A 265 3.85 -2.93 -13.68
CA GLU A 265 2.81 -3.73 -13.02
C GLU A 265 1.82 -2.86 -12.23
N ALA A 266 2.25 -1.71 -11.68
CA ALA A 266 1.35 -0.73 -11.09
C ALA A 266 0.42 -0.09 -12.13
N ILE A 267 0.91 0.19 -13.35
CA ILE A 267 0.07 0.63 -14.47
C ILE A 267 -0.93 -0.45 -14.87
N TYR A 268 -0.57 -1.73 -14.79
CA TYR A 268 -1.50 -2.84 -15.00
C TYR A 268 -2.63 -2.84 -13.96
N ASP A 269 -2.31 -2.72 -12.67
CA ASP A 269 -3.33 -2.67 -11.62
C ASP A 269 -4.24 -1.45 -11.78
N LEU A 270 -3.65 -0.28 -12.06
CA LEU A 270 -4.39 0.94 -12.40
C LEU A 270 -5.35 0.70 -13.58
N ALA A 271 -4.88 0.09 -14.68
CA ALA A 271 -5.74 -0.24 -15.82
C ALA A 271 -6.87 -1.20 -15.44
N ARG A 272 -6.58 -2.24 -14.65
CA ARG A 272 -7.55 -3.23 -14.19
C ARG A 272 -8.63 -2.62 -13.30
N GLU A 273 -8.27 -1.74 -12.37
CA GLU A 273 -9.22 -1.05 -11.50
C GLU A 273 -10.19 -0.17 -12.29
N ARG A 274 -9.72 0.44 -13.39
CA ARG A 274 -10.54 1.27 -14.27
C ARG A 274 -11.54 0.46 -15.10
N LEU A 275 -11.28 -0.83 -15.32
CA LEU A 275 -12.21 -1.73 -15.99
C LEU A 275 -13.39 -2.14 -15.09
N ASN A 276 -13.16 -2.25 -13.78
CA ASN A 276 -14.19 -2.62 -12.80
C ASN A 276 -14.30 -1.59 -11.66
N PRO A 277 -14.72 -0.35 -11.94
CA PRO A 277 -14.77 0.73 -10.94
C PRO A 277 -15.76 0.43 -9.79
N GLN A 278 -16.67 -0.52 -9.96
CA GLN A 278 -17.61 -0.95 -8.92
C GLN A 278 -16.99 -1.96 -7.92
N SER A 279 -15.94 -2.70 -8.31
CA SER A 279 -15.29 -3.68 -7.42
C SER A 279 -14.35 -3.04 -6.40
N SER A 280 -13.74 -1.89 -6.72
CA SER A 280 -12.79 -1.20 -5.83
C SER A 280 -13.44 -0.44 -4.66
N ARG A 281 -14.78 -0.31 -4.64
CA ARG A 281 -15.54 0.25 -3.50
C ARG A 281 -16.19 -0.82 -2.61
N ALA A 282 -16.10 -2.10 -2.97
CA ALA A 282 -16.89 -3.18 -2.38
C ALA A 282 -16.07 -4.23 -1.60
N SER A 283 -14.82 -3.96 -1.23
CA SER A 283 -14.02 -4.80 -0.33
C SER A 283 -14.40 -4.64 1.16
N ALA A 284 -15.70 -4.61 1.44
CA ALA A 284 -16.28 -4.99 2.73
C ALA A 284 -17.61 -5.70 2.41
N PRO A 285 -17.74 -7.01 2.65
CA PRO A 285 -19.01 -7.70 2.41
C PRO A 285 -20.06 -7.15 3.40
N PRO A 286 -21.27 -6.78 2.96
CA PRO A 286 -22.38 -6.53 3.87
C PRO A 286 -22.83 -7.87 4.50
N PRO A 287 -23.32 -7.86 5.76
CA PRO A 287 -23.88 -9.05 6.36
C PRO A 287 -25.21 -9.37 5.68
N THR A 288 -25.23 -10.43 4.88
CA THR A 288 -26.49 -10.98 4.35
C THR A 288 -26.92 -12.15 5.23
N ASP A 289 -27.96 -11.90 6.02
CA ASP A 289 -28.78 -12.91 6.67
C ASP A 289 -29.54 -13.76 5.62
N SER A 290 -29.79 -15.01 5.99
CA SER A 290 -30.75 -15.99 5.44
C SER A 290 -30.46 -16.69 4.10
N ALA A 291 -30.07 -17.99 4.16
CA ALA A 291 -30.90 -19.18 3.85
C ALA A 291 -30.02 -20.47 3.76
N PRO A 292 -30.59 -21.69 3.57
CA PRO A 292 -30.96 -22.67 4.60
C PRO A 292 -30.03 -23.90 4.67
N GLU A 293 -30.15 -24.65 5.77
CA GLU A 293 -29.42 -25.89 6.08
C GLU A 293 -29.53 -27.00 5.02
N PRO A 294 -28.41 -27.69 4.72
CA PRO A 294 -28.42 -29.10 4.34
C PRO A 294 -27.79 -29.99 5.42
N GLN A 295 -28.47 -31.11 5.67
CA GLN A 295 -28.10 -32.16 6.64
C GLN A 295 -26.91 -33.04 6.20
N PRO A 296 -26.33 -33.83 7.13
CA PRO A 296 -24.91 -34.13 7.20
C PRO A 296 -24.51 -35.46 6.56
N ASN A 297 -23.23 -35.59 6.17
CA ASN A 297 -22.45 -36.82 6.37
C ASN A 297 -20.94 -36.59 6.18
N ASP A 298 -20.20 -37.00 7.21
CA ASP A 298 -18.82 -37.52 7.27
C ASP A 298 -17.64 -36.76 6.65
N MET A 299 -16.92 -35.99 7.48
CA MET A 299 -15.43 -35.98 7.58
C MET A 299 -14.97 -35.34 8.91
N PRO A 300 -13.79 -35.72 9.44
CA PRO A 300 -13.43 -35.53 10.85
C PRO A 300 -13.03 -34.09 11.21
N ALA A 301 -13.34 -33.74 12.46
CA ALA A 301 -13.24 -32.42 13.08
C ALA A 301 -11.89 -31.71 12.86
N ARG A 302 -11.91 -30.63 12.07
CA ARG A 302 -11.03 -29.49 12.32
C ARG A 302 -11.56 -28.78 13.57
N ILE A 303 -10.69 -28.57 14.55
CA ILE A 303 -10.96 -27.69 15.68
C ILE A 303 -11.35 -26.34 15.08
N ALA A 304 -12.62 -25.97 15.20
CA ALA A 304 -13.11 -24.66 14.83
C ALA A 304 -12.34 -23.64 15.67
N THR A 305 -11.47 -22.86 15.03
CA THR A 305 -10.90 -21.65 15.62
C THR A 305 -12.07 -20.75 15.94
N THR A 306 -12.37 -20.59 17.23
CA THR A 306 -13.34 -19.61 17.72
C THR A 306 -13.00 -18.27 17.09
N GLU A 307 -13.89 -17.70 16.27
CA GLU A 307 -13.67 -16.37 15.71
C GLU A 307 -13.50 -15.39 16.87
N GLU A 308 -12.27 -14.90 17.06
CA GLU A 308 -11.95 -13.94 18.11
C GLU A 308 -12.71 -12.64 17.80
N ARG A 309 -13.72 -12.33 18.61
CA ARG A 309 -14.48 -11.10 18.52
C ARG A 309 -13.77 -9.99 19.28
N ALA A 310 -13.81 -8.76 18.74
CA ALA A 310 -13.35 -7.57 19.45
C ALA A 310 -14.06 -7.44 20.81
N LEU A 311 -13.32 -7.09 21.85
CA LEU A 311 -13.88 -6.72 23.14
C LEU A 311 -14.64 -5.40 22.99
N GLU A 312 -15.86 -5.32 23.54
CA GLU A 312 -16.65 -4.10 23.51
C GLU A 312 -16.00 -3.01 24.39
N CYS A 313 -15.35 -2.03 23.76
CA CYS A 313 -14.67 -0.96 24.46
C CYS A 313 -15.16 0.41 23.97
N SER A 314 -15.55 1.27 24.92
CA SER A 314 -15.97 2.65 24.63
C SER A 314 -15.43 3.66 25.65
N PHE A 315 -14.83 4.74 25.14
CA PHE A 315 -14.39 5.88 25.94
C PHE A 315 -15.45 6.97 25.94
N LEU A 316 -15.78 7.49 27.13
CA LEU A 316 -16.83 8.50 27.29
C LEU A 316 -16.20 9.90 27.41
N ILE A 317 -16.70 10.85 26.62
CA ILE A 317 -16.31 12.25 26.69
C ILE A 317 -17.49 13.06 27.26
N SER A 318 -17.22 13.85 28.30
CA SER A 318 -18.20 14.77 28.89
C SER A 318 -18.54 15.92 27.93
N ASP A 319 -19.60 16.66 28.24
CA ASP A 319 -19.89 17.96 27.65
C ASP A 319 -18.73 18.97 27.82
N ALA A 320 -17.99 18.87 28.93
CA ALA A 320 -16.78 19.63 29.21
C ALA A 320 -15.53 19.14 28.45
N ASN A 321 -15.67 18.18 27.51
CA ASN A 321 -14.56 17.57 26.75
C ASN A 321 -13.50 16.90 27.64
N THR A 322 -13.94 16.32 28.75
CA THR A 322 -13.07 15.54 29.63
C THR A 322 -13.36 14.06 29.45
N LEU A 323 -12.31 13.23 29.42
CA LEU A 323 -12.45 11.78 29.48
C LEU A 323 -13.05 11.37 30.83
N VAL A 324 -14.23 10.75 30.78
CA VAL A 324 -15.03 10.30 31.93
C VAL A 324 -14.64 8.87 32.31
N GLY A 325 -14.62 8.61 33.61
CA GLY A 325 -14.33 7.30 34.19
C GLY A 325 -13.39 7.40 35.37
N GLU A 326 -13.66 6.59 36.39
CA GLU A 326 -12.74 6.38 37.51
C GLU A 326 -11.45 5.70 37.00
N ASP A 327 -10.36 5.83 37.74
CA ASP A 327 -9.04 5.34 37.30
C ASP A 327 -9.01 3.84 36.99
N ASP A 328 -9.73 3.03 37.78
CA ASP A 328 -9.83 1.58 37.58
C ASP A 328 -10.65 1.20 36.34
N GLU A 329 -11.73 1.94 36.07
CA GLU A 329 -12.56 1.74 34.88
C GLU A 329 -11.76 2.09 33.61
N LEU A 330 -11.06 3.23 33.63
CA LEU A 330 -10.21 3.62 32.50
C LEU A 330 -9.09 2.63 32.28
N LYS A 331 -8.51 2.08 33.35
CA LYS A 331 -7.47 1.05 33.24
C LYS A 331 -8.00 -0.19 32.53
N ALA A 332 -9.20 -0.66 32.85
CA ALA A 332 -9.82 -1.81 32.17
C ALA A 332 -10.04 -1.52 30.68
N LYS A 333 -10.61 -0.37 30.33
CA LYS A 333 -10.86 0.04 28.93
C LYS A 333 -9.57 0.16 28.11
N ILE A 334 -8.50 0.71 28.71
CA ILE A 334 -7.18 0.80 28.07
C ILE A 334 -6.65 -0.60 27.75
N ALA A 335 -6.80 -1.56 28.67
CA ALA A 335 -6.38 -2.94 28.45
C ALA A 335 -7.19 -3.62 27.33
N GLU A 336 -8.51 -3.45 27.31
CA GLU A 336 -9.41 -3.99 26.27
C GLU A 336 -9.08 -3.41 24.89
N ALA A 337 -8.93 -2.07 24.81
CA ALA A 337 -8.57 -1.39 23.57
C ALA A 337 -7.19 -1.83 23.07
N THR A 338 -6.21 -1.98 23.97
CA THR A 338 -4.86 -2.47 23.62
C THR A 338 -4.91 -3.89 23.10
N TYR A 339 -5.67 -4.77 23.75
CA TYR A 339 -5.87 -6.14 23.29
C TYR A 339 -6.43 -6.18 21.86
N ASN A 340 -7.49 -5.41 21.60
CA ASN A 340 -8.09 -5.33 20.28
C ASN A 340 -7.09 -4.81 19.24
N LEU A 341 -6.31 -3.76 19.55
CA LEU A 341 -5.28 -3.23 18.66
C LEU A 341 -4.17 -4.24 18.37
N ASP A 342 -3.73 -4.99 19.38
CA ASP A 342 -2.68 -5.99 19.24
C ASP A 342 -3.09 -7.12 18.28
N HIS A 343 -4.35 -7.54 18.36
CA HIS A 343 -4.94 -8.61 17.55
C HIS A 343 -5.64 -8.12 16.27
N ARG A 344 -5.56 -6.81 15.97
CA ARG A 344 -6.19 -6.18 14.80
C ARG A 344 -7.71 -6.40 14.71
N LEU A 345 -8.37 -6.43 15.88
CA LEU A 345 -9.81 -6.56 15.99
C LEU A 345 -10.45 -5.17 15.85
N GLU A 346 -11.43 -5.03 14.96
CA GLU A 346 -12.12 -3.77 14.69
C GLU A 346 -13.64 -3.86 15.02
N PRO A 347 -14.25 -2.77 15.55
CA PRO A 347 -13.58 -1.55 15.99
C PRO A 347 -12.73 -1.80 17.25
N ALA A 348 -11.50 -1.29 17.28
CA ALA A 348 -10.64 -1.48 18.45
C ALA A 348 -11.22 -0.87 19.73
N PHE A 349 -11.91 0.26 19.58
CA PHE A 349 -12.74 0.93 20.57
C PHE A 349 -13.54 2.02 19.86
N THR A 350 -14.50 2.62 20.56
CA THR A 350 -15.27 3.79 20.10
C THR A 350 -15.15 4.95 21.07
N VAL A 351 -15.33 6.18 20.61
CA VAL A 351 -15.44 7.37 21.48
C VAL A 351 -16.86 7.94 21.41
N VAL A 352 -17.51 8.04 22.58
CA VAL A 352 -18.90 8.47 22.69
C VAL A 352 -19.00 9.72 23.56
N TYR A 353 -19.66 10.75 23.04
CA TYR A 353 -20.01 11.92 23.85
C TYR A 353 -21.26 11.63 24.68
N THR A 354 -21.20 11.93 25.97
CA THR A 354 -22.37 11.90 26.86
C THR A 354 -23.50 12.79 26.34
N GLU A 355 -23.18 13.96 25.78
CA GLU A 355 -24.12 14.85 25.10
C GLU A 355 -24.78 14.17 23.89
N ALA A 356 -24.06 13.33 23.14
CA ALA A 356 -24.62 12.67 21.96
C ALA A 356 -25.72 11.66 22.31
N LEU A 357 -25.65 11.04 23.50
CA LEU A 357 -26.70 10.16 24.03
C LEU A 357 -27.98 10.95 24.31
N GLN A 358 -27.85 12.11 24.98
CA GLN A 358 -28.97 13.01 25.28
C GLN A 358 -29.58 13.61 24.00
N LEU A 359 -28.74 13.97 23.02
CA LEU A 359 -29.20 14.49 21.73
C LEU A 359 -29.95 13.44 20.91
N ALA A 360 -29.61 12.15 21.04
CA ALA A 360 -30.35 11.10 20.34
C ALA A 360 -31.82 11.03 20.81
N GLU A 361 -32.05 11.14 22.11
CA GLU A 361 -33.40 11.21 22.71
C GLU A 361 -34.13 12.50 22.32
N ALA A 362 -33.43 13.63 22.32
CA ALA A 362 -34.01 14.92 21.92
C ALA A 362 -34.41 14.94 20.44
N VAL A 363 -33.61 14.35 19.55
CA VAL A 363 -33.91 14.19 18.11
C VAL A 363 -35.17 13.35 17.94
N ALA A 364 -35.25 12.18 18.60
CA ALA A 364 -36.43 11.31 18.53
C ALA A 364 -37.71 12.01 19.03
N THR A 365 -37.59 12.75 20.14
CA THR A 365 -38.72 13.48 20.75
C THR A 365 -39.20 14.65 19.88
N ASN A 366 -38.28 15.44 19.32
CA ASN A 366 -38.62 16.61 18.50
C ASN A 366 -39.17 16.23 17.11
N GLU A 367 -38.71 15.11 16.54
CA GLU A 367 -39.23 14.58 15.29
C GLU A 367 -40.72 14.19 15.38
N ALA A 368 -41.16 13.71 16.55
CA ALA A 368 -42.55 13.35 16.80
C ALA A 368 -43.51 14.55 16.89
N LYS A 369 -43.06 15.71 17.41
CA LYS A 369 -43.93 16.86 17.72
C LYS A 369 -44.40 17.67 16.50
N ARG A 370 -43.69 17.63 15.37
CA ARG A 370 -44.00 18.30 14.07
C ARG A 370 -44.22 19.83 14.07
N GLU A 371 -44.20 20.50 15.22
CA GLU A 371 -44.32 21.96 15.37
C GLU A 371 -43.10 22.73 14.81
N PRO A 372 -43.26 23.99 14.35
CA PRO A 372 -42.17 24.79 13.80
C PRO A 372 -40.94 24.92 14.73
N GLU A 373 -41.16 25.17 16.03
CA GLU A 373 -40.08 25.26 17.02
C GLU A 373 -39.38 23.91 17.21
N SER A 374 -40.15 22.82 17.25
CA SER A 374 -39.61 21.44 17.33
C SER A 374 -38.76 21.08 16.10
N ARG A 375 -39.11 21.59 14.90
CA ARG A 375 -38.30 21.40 13.69
C ARG A 375 -36.96 22.13 13.76
N LEU A 376 -36.94 23.36 14.27
CA LEU A 376 -35.70 24.11 14.47
C LEU A 376 -34.80 23.42 15.51
N ALA A 377 -35.37 22.97 16.62
CA ALA A 377 -34.66 22.21 17.65
C ALA A 377 -34.10 20.87 17.10
N HIS A 378 -34.85 20.18 16.23
CA HIS A 378 -34.40 18.95 15.56
C HIS A 378 -33.20 19.19 14.65
N VAL A 379 -33.24 20.26 13.84
CA VAL A 379 -32.12 20.63 12.96
C VAL A 379 -30.88 20.97 13.78
N ALA A 380 -31.03 21.78 14.85
CA ALA A 380 -29.94 22.13 15.75
C ALA A 380 -29.33 20.89 16.42
N ALA A 381 -30.16 19.96 16.91
CA ALA A 381 -29.69 18.73 17.54
C ALA A 381 -28.97 17.81 16.54
N ARG A 382 -29.45 17.69 15.29
CA ARG A 382 -28.76 16.94 14.23
C ARG A 382 -27.41 17.58 13.85
N GLN A 383 -27.36 18.90 13.74
CA GLN A 383 -26.12 19.63 13.44
C GLN A 383 -25.10 19.44 14.56
N ARG A 384 -25.53 19.59 15.83
CA ARG A 384 -24.68 19.35 16.99
C ARG A 384 -24.16 17.91 17.04
N ARG A 385 -25.03 16.91 16.80
CA ARG A 385 -24.63 15.50 16.72
C ARG A 385 -23.56 15.26 15.65
N ARG A 386 -23.67 15.87 14.47
CA ARG A 386 -22.64 15.78 13.42
C ARG A 386 -21.29 16.37 13.87
N GLN A 387 -21.31 17.51 14.57
CA GLN A 387 -20.09 18.10 15.15
C GLN A 387 -19.45 17.17 16.17
N LEU A 388 -20.25 16.52 17.03
CA LEU A 388 -19.75 15.57 18.02
C LEU A 388 -19.15 14.32 17.36
N VAL A 389 -19.77 13.79 16.30
CA VAL A 389 -19.20 12.66 15.53
C VAL A 389 -17.87 13.02 14.90
N HIS A 390 -17.74 14.21 14.30
CA HIS A 390 -16.47 14.66 13.73
C HIS A 390 -15.38 14.83 14.80
N ARG A 391 -15.73 15.35 15.97
CA ARG A 391 -14.76 15.43 17.07
C ARG A 391 -14.41 14.06 17.65
N ALA A 392 -15.36 13.13 17.70
CA ALA A 392 -15.11 11.76 18.14
C ALA A 392 -14.06 11.07 17.26
N SER A 393 -14.05 11.30 15.94
CA SER A 393 -13.01 10.73 15.07
C SER A 393 -11.61 11.29 15.34
N ILE A 394 -11.49 12.55 15.80
CA ILE A 394 -10.21 13.14 16.24
C ILE A 394 -9.73 12.43 17.52
N TYR A 395 -10.63 12.24 18.49
CA TYR A 395 -10.31 11.49 19.71
C TYR A 395 -9.92 10.04 19.43
N GLU A 396 -10.68 9.33 18.58
CA GLU A 396 -10.38 7.95 18.21
C GLU A 396 -8.99 7.82 17.59
N SER A 397 -8.65 8.75 16.68
CA SER A 397 -7.34 8.75 16.04
C SER A 397 -6.21 9.02 17.03
N GLY A 398 -6.38 9.99 17.94
CA GLY A 398 -5.35 10.31 18.93
C GLY A 398 -5.22 9.27 20.04
N PHE A 399 -6.33 8.74 20.55
CA PHE A 399 -6.31 7.64 21.52
C PHE A 399 -5.66 6.40 20.92
N ARG A 400 -5.98 6.09 19.65
CA ARG A 400 -5.37 4.96 18.94
C ARG A 400 -3.87 5.14 18.86
N PHE A 401 -3.39 6.33 18.52
CA PHE A 401 -1.96 6.64 18.48
C PHE A 401 -1.30 6.42 19.85
N ILE A 402 -1.85 7.02 20.91
CA ILE A 402 -1.30 6.91 22.27
C ILE A 402 -1.23 5.46 22.74
N LEU A 403 -2.31 4.69 22.52
CA LEU A 403 -2.40 3.28 22.92
C LEU A 403 -1.47 2.40 22.09
N PHE A 404 -1.38 2.63 20.79
CA PHE A 404 -0.56 1.82 19.89
C PHE A 404 0.93 2.03 20.14
N TYR A 405 1.36 3.28 20.40
CA TYR A 405 2.76 3.63 20.63
C TYR A 405 3.15 3.71 22.12
N GLN A 406 2.30 3.19 23.02
CA GLN A 406 2.49 3.29 24.47
C GLN A 406 3.85 2.77 24.99
N ARG A 407 4.45 1.80 24.30
CA ARG A 407 5.76 1.21 24.69
C ARG A 407 6.94 2.12 24.38
N LEU A 408 6.75 3.03 23.42
CA LEU A 408 7.75 4.01 22.99
C LEU A 408 7.60 5.34 23.72
N LEU A 409 6.35 5.69 24.04
CA LEU A 409 6.02 6.96 24.70
C LEU A 409 6.31 6.93 26.20
N PHE A 410 6.22 5.76 26.86
CA PHE A 410 6.25 5.68 28.32
C PHE A 410 7.10 4.53 28.86
N ASP A 411 7.74 4.80 29.99
CA ASP A 411 8.50 3.82 30.76
C ASP A 411 7.60 2.71 31.29
N ALA A 412 8.09 1.48 31.28
CA ALA A 412 7.31 0.30 31.71
C ALA A 412 6.79 0.41 33.16
N ALA A 413 7.51 1.11 34.04
CA ALA A 413 7.15 1.26 35.45
C ALA A 413 5.98 2.25 35.69
N THR A 414 5.79 3.23 34.81
CA THR A 414 4.80 4.30 34.96
C THR A 414 3.73 4.29 33.88
N ARG A 415 3.89 3.45 32.85
CA ARG A 415 3.05 3.38 31.63
C ARG A 415 1.55 3.45 31.91
N ASP A 416 1.03 2.64 32.84
CA ASP A 416 -0.40 2.62 33.15
C ASP A 416 -0.92 3.99 33.60
N GLN A 417 -0.17 4.65 34.49
CA GLN A 417 -0.52 5.97 35.01
C GLN A 417 -0.37 7.03 33.91
N ASP A 418 0.73 7.00 33.19
CA ASP A 418 1.06 7.97 32.15
C ASP A 418 0.07 7.89 30.98
N LEU A 419 -0.40 6.69 30.62
CA LEU A 419 -1.45 6.52 29.62
C LEU A 419 -2.75 7.22 30.03
N ARG A 420 -3.21 7.03 31.27
CA ARG A 420 -4.41 7.70 31.77
C ARG A 420 -4.25 9.22 31.76
N ILE A 421 -3.07 9.72 32.15
CA ILE A 421 -2.76 11.15 32.13
C ILE A 421 -2.78 11.67 30.69
N ALA A 422 -2.13 10.97 29.75
CA ALA A 422 -2.04 11.37 28.35
C ALA A 422 -3.38 11.36 27.64
N LEU A 423 -4.22 10.34 27.83
CA LEU A 423 -5.55 10.29 27.24
C LEU A 423 -6.45 11.43 27.78
N ARG A 424 -6.40 11.71 29.09
CA ARG A 424 -7.14 12.83 29.69
C ARG A 424 -6.64 14.18 29.19
N ALA A 425 -5.33 14.37 29.11
CA ALA A 425 -4.74 15.61 28.65
C ALA A 425 -4.97 15.82 27.14
N PHE A 426 -4.94 14.77 26.34
CA PHE A 426 -5.31 14.83 24.92
C PHE A 426 -6.77 15.21 24.74
N ALA A 427 -7.68 14.64 25.54
CA ALA A 427 -9.08 15.03 25.52
C ALA A 427 -9.27 16.54 25.76
N GLN A 428 -8.57 17.08 26.77
CA GLN A 428 -8.58 18.51 27.07
C GLN A 428 -7.94 19.35 25.95
N ARG A 429 -6.88 18.85 25.31
CA ARG A 429 -6.15 19.59 24.28
C ARG A 429 -6.97 19.82 23.02
N VAL A 430 -7.78 18.86 22.60
CA VAL A 430 -8.67 18.98 21.42
C VAL A 430 -9.70 20.12 21.58
N LEU A 431 -10.02 20.54 22.82
CA LEU A 431 -10.91 21.68 23.08
C LEU A 431 -10.25 23.03 22.81
N ILE A 432 -8.94 23.14 23.07
CA ILE A 432 -8.21 24.40 23.01
C ILE A 432 -7.72 24.59 21.58
N ASP A 433 -8.61 25.08 20.71
CA ASP A 433 -8.30 25.39 19.32
C ASP A 433 -7.32 26.60 19.28
N HIS A 434 -6.02 26.31 19.17
CA HIS A 434 -4.93 27.26 18.91
C HIS A 434 -4.84 28.56 19.74
N ALA A 435 -5.20 28.56 21.03
CA ALA A 435 -4.72 29.60 21.91
C ALA A 435 -3.23 29.34 22.21
N ARG A 436 -2.32 30.04 21.52
CA ARG A 436 -0.89 30.09 21.88
C ARG A 436 -0.75 30.55 23.32
N ILE A 437 -0.63 29.61 24.25
CA ILE A 437 -0.34 29.89 25.65
C ILE A 437 1.14 30.31 25.70
N GLY A 438 1.39 31.54 26.14
CA GLY A 438 2.74 32.10 26.26
C GLY A 438 3.55 31.42 27.37
N GLY A 439 4.83 31.17 27.08
CA GLY A 439 5.82 30.49 27.94
C GLY A 439 6.18 29.12 27.36
N VAL A 440 7.25 29.04 26.55
CA VAL A 440 7.46 27.90 25.64
C VAL A 440 8.56 26.96 26.15
N LEU A 441 8.20 25.70 26.38
CA LEU A 441 9.11 24.56 26.42
C LEU A 441 9.00 23.85 25.06
N GLU A 442 10.01 23.99 24.21
CA GLU A 442 10.03 23.33 22.90
C GLU A 442 10.74 21.99 22.95
N ALA A 443 10.05 20.97 22.45
CA ALA A 443 10.54 19.63 22.31
C ALA A 443 10.74 19.30 20.83
N TRP A 444 11.89 18.71 20.50
CA TRP A 444 12.25 18.37 19.13
C TRP A 444 12.26 16.85 19.00
N ALA A 445 11.44 16.34 18.09
CA ALA A 445 11.50 14.95 17.69
C ALA A 445 12.13 14.90 16.29
N ASN A 446 13.38 14.44 16.19
CA ASN A 446 13.98 14.06 14.92
C ASN A 446 13.46 12.68 14.54
N LEU A 447 12.23 12.70 14.05
CA LEU A 447 11.69 11.63 13.24
C LEU A 447 12.39 11.77 11.88
N GLU A 448 13.23 10.80 11.51
CA GLU A 448 13.76 10.75 10.14
C GLU A 448 12.55 10.87 9.19
N ASP A 449 12.59 11.89 8.32
CA ASP A 449 11.53 12.34 7.39
C ASP A 449 10.46 13.35 7.85
N LEU A 450 10.31 13.71 9.15
CA LEU A 450 9.15 14.54 9.56
C LEU A 450 9.43 15.96 10.09
N ASN A 451 10.67 16.32 10.45
CA ASN A 451 11.08 17.68 10.89
C ASN A 451 10.00 18.41 11.75
N VAL A 452 9.36 17.71 12.70
CA VAL A 452 8.25 18.25 13.48
C VAL A 452 8.78 18.97 14.71
N ARG A 453 8.38 20.23 14.86
CA ARG A 453 8.60 21.01 16.08
C ARG A 453 7.31 20.97 16.89
N VAL A 454 7.36 20.36 18.07
CA VAL A 454 6.23 20.34 18.98
C VAL A 454 6.60 21.20 20.19
N GLY A 455 6.04 22.40 20.24
CA GLY A 455 6.12 23.26 21.41
C GLY A 455 4.97 22.98 22.35
N PHE A 456 5.25 22.88 23.66
CA PHE A 456 4.20 22.93 24.67
C PHE A 456 4.52 24.03 25.69
N SER A 457 3.50 24.50 26.39
CA SER A 457 3.64 25.55 27.39
C SER A 457 3.12 25.06 28.74
N LEU A 458 3.77 25.54 29.79
CA LEU A 458 3.28 25.36 31.16
C LEU A 458 2.72 26.69 31.63
N GLY A 459 1.61 26.68 32.35
CA GLY A 459 1.18 27.90 33.03
C GLY A 459 2.22 28.32 34.06
N ALA A 460 2.47 29.63 34.24
CA ALA A 460 3.53 30.17 35.10
C ALA A 460 3.61 29.56 36.52
N LYS A 461 2.46 29.21 37.12
CA LYS A 461 2.40 28.54 38.42
C LYS A 461 2.90 27.09 38.38
N GLN A 462 2.54 26.36 37.31
CA GLN A 462 2.98 24.98 37.08
C GLN A 462 4.46 24.96 36.71
N GLU A 463 4.89 25.87 35.84
CA GLU A 463 6.28 26.09 35.46
C GLU A 463 7.16 26.34 36.70
N LYS A 464 6.81 27.31 37.54
CA LYS A 464 7.59 27.62 38.76
C LYS A 464 7.65 26.45 39.75
N LYS A 465 6.53 25.73 39.92
CA LYS A 465 6.48 24.54 40.79
C LYS A 465 7.39 23.44 40.23
N TYR A 466 7.39 23.30 38.91
CA TYR A 466 8.15 22.29 38.18
C TYR A 466 9.65 22.56 38.22
N LEU A 467 10.08 23.77 37.84
CA LEU A 467 11.49 24.17 37.87
C LEU A 467 12.09 23.95 39.27
N LYS A 468 11.35 24.36 40.32
CA LYS A 468 11.74 24.11 41.71
C LYS A 468 11.92 22.63 42.04
N SER A 469 11.12 21.73 41.46
CA SER A 469 11.23 20.28 41.72
C SER A 469 12.45 19.65 41.08
N LEU A 470 12.94 20.24 39.99
CA LEU A 470 14.17 19.82 39.30
C LEU A 470 15.43 20.53 39.82
N GLY A 471 15.28 21.44 40.78
CA GLY A 471 16.38 22.24 41.32
C GLY A 471 16.74 23.47 40.48
N PHE A 472 15.93 23.82 39.48
CA PHE A 472 16.11 25.01 38.65
C PHE A 472 15.34 26.21 39.22
N SER A 473 15.93 27.39 39.10
CA SER A 473 15.38 28.66 39.59
C SER A 473 14.46 29.33 38.56
N ASP A 474 14.75 29.18 37.27
CA ASP A 474 13.96 29.65 36.15
C ASP A 474 14.10 28.75 34.90
N ILE A 475 13.30 29.05 33.86
CA ILE A 475 13.26 28.29 32.61
C ILE A 475 14.53 28.42 31.78
N MET A 476 15.29 29.52 31.94
CA MET A 476 16.54 29.75 31.22
C MET A 476 17.64 28.82 31.75
N GLU A 477 17.64 28.55 33.06
CA GLU A 477 18.55 27.60 33.69
C GLU A 477 18.32 26.17 33.17
N LEU A 478 17.05 25.75 33.07
CA LEU A 478 16.70 24.47 32.45
C LEU A 478 17.08 24.43 30.96
N ALA A 479 16.90 25.56 30.24
CA ALA A 479 17.22 25.67 28.83
C ALA A 479 18.72 25.55 28.53
N ALA A 480 19.55 26.11 29.40
CA ALA A 480 21.00 26.07 29.25
C ALA A 480 21.59 24.64 29.35
N GLU A 481 20.92 23.76 30.10
CA GLU A 481 21.40 22.41 30.40
C GLU A 481 21.04 21.34 29.34
N ASN A 482 20.17 21.65 28.37
CA ASN A 482 19.77 20.74 27.28
C ASN A 482 19.47 19.29 27.73
N GLN A 483 18.71 19.14 28.81
CA GLN A 483 18.42 17.85 29.43
C GLN A 483 17.60 16.93 28.49
N PRO A 484 17.94 15.63 28.33
CA PRO A 484 17.18 14.68 27.52
C PRO A 484 15.74 14.43 28.01
N LEU A 485 14.77 14.16 27.13
CA LEU A 485 13.36 13.87 27.50
C LEU A 485 13.25 12.81 28.60
N LYS A 486 14.08 11.77 28.50
CA LYS A 486 14.12 10.64 29.45
C LYS A 486 14.50 11.04 30.88
N THR A 487 15.05 12.25 31.09
CA THR A 487 15.33 12.78 32.43
C THR A 487 14.18 13.63 32.97
N MET A 488 13.17 13.92 32.14
CA MET A 488 11.96 14.62 32.57
C MET A 488 11.01 13.66 33.29
N PRO A 489 10.25 14.14 34.30
CA PRO A 489 9.20 13.36 34.93
C PRO A 489 8.17 12.86 33.91
N SER A 490 7.89 11.56 33.91
CA SER A 490 7.05 10.91 32.91
C SER A 490 5.61 11.45 32.89
N ASP A 491 5.10 11.90 34.03
CA ASP A 491 3.77 12.49 34.17
C ASP A 491 3.64 13.84 33.46
N LEU A 492 4.74 14.62 33.38
CA LEU A 492 4.80 15.85 32.61
C LEU A 492 4.80 15.56 31.11
N VAL A 493 5.61 14.58 30.69
CA VAL A 493 5.68 14.14 29.30
C VAL A 493 4.30 13.68 28.83
N ALA A 494 3.64 12.85 29.64
CA ALA A 494 2.28 12.39 29.41
C ALA A 494 1.25 13.54 29.39
N ARG A 495 1.38 14.52 30.27
CA ARG A 495 0.38 15.60 30.42
C ARG A 495 0.47 16.69 29.36
N TYR A 496 1.65 16.99 28.85
CA TYR A 496 1.84 18.18 28.01
C TYR A 496 2.48 17.88 26.67
N PHE A 497 3.51 17.04 26.63
CA PHE A 497 4.23 16.77 25.39
C PHE A 497 3.47 15.81 24.47
N VAL A 498 3.08 14.63 24.98
CA VAL A 498 2.39 13.61 24.19
C VAL A 498 1.08 14.13 23.59
N PRO A 499 0.21 14.85 24.33
CA PRO A 499 -1.02 15.39 23.76
C PRO A 499 -0.80 16.34 22.58
N GLU A 500 0.19 17.24 22.66
CA GLU A 500 0.52 18.17 21.57
C GLU A 500 1.06 17.43 20.35
N LEU A 501 2.01 16.53 20.57
CA LEU A 501 2.59 15.71 19.51
C LEU A 501 1.49 14.96 18.76
N VAL A 502 0.59 14.30 19.49
CA VAL A 502 -0.50 13.51 18.92
C VAL A 502 -1.52 14.42 18.25
N TYR A 503 -1.81 15.59 18.80
CA TYR A 503 -2.74 16.55 18.20
C TYR A 503 -2.23 17.07 16.86
N ASP A 504 -0.99 17.53 16.81
CA ASP A 504 -0.35 18.00 15.58
C ASP A 504 -0.28 16.87 14.55
N TYR A 505 0.03 15.65 14.98
CA TYR A 505 0.02 14.48 14.12
C TYR A 505 -1.37 14.20 13.51
N VAL A 506 -2.42 14.13 14.34
CA VAL A 506 -3.79 13.83 13.89
C VAL A 506 -4.37 14.93 13.01
N THR A 507 -4.08 16.21 13.31
CA THR A 507 -4.66 17.36 12.60
C THR A 507 -3.91 17.74 11.33
N SER A 508 -2.64 17.36 11.20
CA SER A 508 -1.85 17.60 10.00
C SER A 508 -2.27 16.78 8.78
N GLY A 509 -3.29 15.91 8.91
CA GLY A 509 -3.79 15.07 7.81
C GLY A 509 -2.78 14.02 7.33
N ARG A 510 -1.74 13.75 8.13
CA ARG A 510 -0.71 12.75 7.84
C ARG A 510 -1.27 11.36 8.01
N GLU A 511 -0.90 10.45 7.12
CA GLU A 511 -1.31 9.05 7.24
C GLU A 511 -0.61 8.34 8.39
N ARG A 512 -1.36 7.45 9.05
CA ARG A 512 -0.96 6.64 10.22
C ARG A 512 0.39 5.96 9.95
N PRO A 513 1.32 5.91 10.91
CA PRO A 513 2.59 5.26 10.68
C PRO A 513 2.35 3.74 10.69
N ASP A 514 2.90 3.04 9.70
CA ASP A 514 2.74 1.60 9.55
C ASP A 514 3.56 0.85 10.61
N ARG A 515 2.99 -0.25 11.13
CA ARG A 515 3.56 -1.15 12.14
C ARG A 515 4.86 -1.81 11.68
N SER A 516 5.17 -1.74 10.39
CA SER A 516 6.39 -2.26 9.75
C SER A 516 7.60 -1.33 9.86
N GLN A 517 7.41 -0.03 10.14
CA GLN A 517 8.51 0.83 10.58
C GLN A 517 8.97 0.32 11.93
N THR A 518 10.26 0.01 12.07
CA THR A 518 10.82 -0.51 13.31
C THR A 518 10.39 0.41 14.45
N GLU A 519 9.78 -0.12 15.52
CA GLU A 519 9.30 0.67 16.67
C GLU A 519 10.36 1.68 17.18
N ARG A 520 11.64 1.44 16.89
CA ARG A 520 12.78 2.32 17.23
C ARG A 520 12.91 3.58 16.35
N ASP A 521 12.46 3.57 15.11
CA ASP A 521 12.72 4.63 14.13
C ASP A 521 11.66 5.74 14.16
N LEU A 522 10.46 5.40 14.64
CA LEU A 522 9.34 6.33 14.82
C LEU A 522 9.48 7.27 16.02
N PHE A 523 10.47 7.06 16.89
CA PHE A 523 10.65 7.87 18.10
C PHE A 523 12.14 7.98 18.48
N THR A 524 13.00 8.28 17.51
CA THR A 524 14.37 8.70 17.84
C THR A 524 14.32 10.15 18.33
N VAL A 525 13.94 10.37 19.60
CA VAL A 525 14.02 11.69 20.25
C VAL A 525 15.51 12.03 20.45
N GLY A 526 16.16 12.47 19.38
CA GLY A 526 17.62 12.55 19.29
C GLY A 526 18.24 13.63 20.17
N MET A 527 17.65 14.82 20.27
CA MET A 527 18.13 15.93 21.08
C MET A 527 17.03 16.96 21.37
N TRP A 528 17.20 17.70 22.47
CA TRP A 528 16.41 18.87 22.83
C TRP A 528 17.15 20.13 22.42
N SER A 529 16.38 21.16 22.05
CA SER A 529 16.83 22.54 22.12
C SER A 529 15.68 23.31 22.76
N LEU A 530 15.84 23.71 24.03
CA LEU A 530 14.92 24.67 24.62
C LEU A 530 15.13 26.02 23.93
N GLY A 531 14.24 26.35 23.00
CA GLY A 531 14.14 27.69 22.44
C GLY A 531 13.24 28.53 23.33
N VAL A 532 13.76 29.60 23.93
CA VAL A 532 12.92 30.70 24.38
C VAL A 532 12.64 31.56 23.16
N HIS A 533 11.41 31.52 22.67
CA HIS A 533 10.95 32.37 21.57
C HIS A 533 10.36 33.68 22.09
#